data_AF-A0A941IKF9-F1
#
_entry.id   AF-A0A941IKF9-F1
#
_cell.length_a   1.000
_cell.length_b   1.000
_cell.length_c   1.000
_cell.angle_alpha   90.00
_cell.angle_beta   90.00
_cell.angle_gamma   90.00
#
_symmetry.space_group_name_H-M   'P 1'
#
loop_
_entity.id
_entity.type
_entity.pdbx_description
1 polymer ?
#
loop_
_entity_poly.entity_id
_entity_poly.type
_entity_poly.pdbx_seq_one_letter_code
_entity_poly.pdbx_strand_id
1 'polypeptide(L)'
;MGKSTRTSKHVTGIAILADEGEWRALAEQNQLFEFPDYRAYLADTERRMRAAARAGRQVFVGQLMPDQFETRADAAGIPRDSPRALKEYERFVAELGPLTRPWAGEPISQVLDRLRAHVRAETLQSRAIPALSAAADLHEHPDEVAQRAMAQAAHVLMEIAEGGGDGQHELHIHVTHPDGDLEYTLPYSRCGKVLAFPDDGGEHMAVILLAIASLAERPGHVTLRSRPQPTFFP
;
A
#
# COMPACT_ATOMS: atom_id res chain seq x y z
N MET A 1 -41.75 -4.48 18.08
CA MET A 1 -41.45 -3.06 17.76
C MET A 1 -40.07 -2.73 18.33
N GLY A 2 -39.02 -3.01 17.56
CA GLY A 2 -37.63 -2.74 17.97
C GLY A 2 -36.95 -1.94 16.87
N LYS A 3 -36.91 -0.60 17.02
CA LYS A 3 -36.14 0.26 16.12
C LYS A 3 -34.66 0.02 16.41
N SER A 4 -34.02 -0.79 15.59
CA SER A 4 -32.56 -0.83 15.50
C SER A 4 -32.10 0.50 14.91
N THR A 5 -31.82 1.47 15.79
CA THR A 5 -31.16 2.73 15.44
C THR A 5 -29.72 2.42 15.09
N ARG A 6 -29.50 2.05 13.82
CA ARG A 6 -28.17 2.05 13.22
C ARG A 6 -27.73 3.50 13.14
N THR A 7 -27.06 4.01 14.18
CA THR A 7 -26.41 5.31 14.16
C THR A 7 -25.46 5.29 12.97
N SER A 8 -25.82 5.92 11.85
CA SER A 8 -24.91 6.01 10.73
C SER A 8 -23.76 6.91 11.20
N LYS A 9 -22.59 6.30 11.48
CA LYS A 9 -21.38 7.09 11.66
C LYS A 9 -21.18 7.83 10.34
N HIS A 10 -21.28 9.16 10.37
CA HIS A 10 -20.96 9.96 9.20
C HIS A 10 -19.48 9.73 8.85
N VAL A 11 -19.22 9.13 7.70
CA VAL A 11 -17.86 8.90 7.20
C VAL A 11 -17.34 10.19 6.56
N THR A 12 -16.05 10.44 6.66
CA THR A 12 -15.37 11.55 5.99
C THR A 12 -14.02 11.06 5.48
N GLY A 13 -13.80 11.19 4.18
CA GLY A 13 -12.51 10.93 3.56
C GLY A 13 -11.61 12.15 3.67
N ILE A 14 -10.32 11.92 3.86
CA ILE A 14 -9.28 12.93 3.81
C ILE A 14 -8.18 12.41 2.90
N ALA A 15 -7.91 13.16 1.83
CA ALA A 15 -6.90 12.84 0.84
C ALA A 15 -5.60 13.58 1.16
N ILE A 16 -4.46 12.88 1.07
CA ILE A 16 -3.15 13.42 1.47
C ILE A 16 -2.12 13.19 0.37
N LEU A 17 -1.38 14.24 -0.01
CA LEU A 17 -0.16 14.13 -0.82
C LEU A 17 0.95 13.60 0.07
N ALA A 18 1.24 12.31 -0.05
CA ALA A 18 2.16 11.63 0.85
C ALA A 18 3.63 11.91 0.51
N ASP A 19 3.94 12.32 -0.71
CA ASP A 19 5.26 12.74 -1.14
C ASP A 19 5.40 14.27 -1.16
N GLU A 20 6.56 14.78 -0.70
CA GLU A 20 6.81 16.22 -0.65
C GLU A 20 7.03 16.81 -2.05
N GLY A 21 7.66 16.06 -2.96
CA GLY A 21 7.88 16.46 -4.35
C GLY A 21 6.57 16.56 -5.11
N GLU A 22 5.70 15.55 -4.98
CA GLU A 22 4.33 15.59 -5.54
C GLU A 22 3.52 16.75 -4.97
N TRP A 23 3.60 16.99 -3.65
CA TRP A 23 2.94 18.14 -3.04
C TRP A 23 3.43 19.45 -3.63
N ARG A 24 4.75 19.64 -3.75
CA ARG A 24 5.35 20.87 -4.27
C ARG A 24 4.93 21.11 -5.71
N ALA A 25 5.00 20.09 -6.56
CA ALA A 25 4.61 20.18 -7.97
C ALA A 25 3.14 20.59 -8.12
N LEU A 26 2.24 20.01 -7.30
CA LEU A 26 0.83 20.38 -7.34
C LEU A 26 0.57 21.76 -6.75
N ALA A 27 1.27 22.14 -5.68
CA ALA A 27 1.17 23.46 -5.04
C ALA A 27 1.63 24.60 -5.95
N GLU A 28 2.57 24.37 -6.86
CA GLU A 28 2.99 25.35 -7.88
C GLU A 28 1.87 25.71 -8.86
N GLN A 29 0.91 24.82 -9.07
CA GLN A 29 -0.13 24.95 -10.09
C GLN A 29 -1.54 25.14 -9.51
N ASN A 30 -1.73 24.83 -8.23
CA ASN A 30 -3.04 24.75 -7.60
C ASN A 30 -3.05 25.41 -6.22
N GLN A 31 -3.77 26.54 -6.12
CA GLN A 31 -3.86 27.37 -4.92
C GLN A 31 -4.46 26.63 -3.70
N LEU A 32 -5.17 25.51 -3.91
CA LEU A 32 -5.66 24.67 -2.81
C LEU A 32 -4.55 24.09 -1.94
N PHE A 33 -3.35 23.97 -2.52
CA PHE A 33 -2.18 23.39 -1.86
C PHE A 33 -1.10 24.44 -1.57
N GLU A 34 -1.44 25.73 -1.65
CA GLU A 34 -0.54 26.83 -1.30
C GLU A 34 -0.36 26.91 0.22
N PHE A 35 0.66 26.21 0.72
CA PHE A 35 1.11 26.29 2.11
C PHE A 35 2.56 26.79 2.17
N PRO A 36 2.99 27.43 3.27
CA PRO A 36 4.36 27.94 3.41
C PRO A 36 5.44 26.87 3.21
N ASP A 37 5.17 25.66 3.68
CA ASP A 37 6.00 24.48 3.49
C ASP A 37 5.16 23.20 3.65
N TYR A 38 5.77 22.06 3.34
CA TYR A 38 5.12 20.76 3.44
C TYR A 38 4.70 20.41 4.88
N ARG A 39 5.45 20.89 5.88
CA ARG A 39 5.14 20.64 7.29
C ARG A 39 3.87 21.39 7.71
N ALA A 40 3.66 22.61 7.22
CA ALA A 40 2.44 23.38 7.44
C ALA A 40 1.23 22.71 6.78
N TYR A 41 1.39 22.19 5.56
CA TYR A 41 0.37 21.38 4.88
C TYR A 41 -0.02 20.12 5.70
N LEU A 42 0.96 19.37 6.20
CA LEU A 42 0.71 18.17 7.00
C LEU A 42 0.05 18.50 8.35
N ALA A 43 0.49 19.56 9.02
CA ALA A 43 -0.12 20.04 10.26
C ALA A 43 -1.58 20.48 10.05
N ASP A 44 -1.87 21.11 8.91
CA ASP A 44 -3.23 21.47 8.51
C ASP A 44 -4.11 20.23 8.33
N THR A 45 -3.62 19.27 7.54
CA THR A 45 -4.29 18.00 7.28
C THR A 45 -4.60 17.25 8.59
N GLU A 46 -3.62 17.13 9.49
CA GLU A 46 -3.81 16.50 10.79
C GLU A 46 -4.85 17.24 11.65
N ARG A 47 -4.87 18.58 11.59
CA ARG A 47 -5.90 19.38 12.26
C ARG A 47 -7.30 19.09 11.70
N ARG A 48 -7.46 18.96 10.38
CA ARG A 48 -8.74 18.60 9.73
C ARG A 48 -9.19 17.20 10.16
N MET A 49 -8.28 16.22 10.19
CA MET A 49 -8.54 14.85 10.67
C MET A 49 -9.03 14.86 12.12
N ARG A 50 -8.31 15.54 13.02
CA ARG A 50 -8.68 15.69 14.43
C ARG A 50 -10.02 16.40 14.61
N ALA A 51 -10.28 17.45 13.83
CA ALA A 51 -11.55 18.19 13.90
C ALA A 51 -12.74 17.32 13.46
N ALA A 52 -12.61 16.57 12.36
CA ALA A 52 -13.64 15.66 11.90
C ALA A 52 -13.93 14.55 12.92
N ALA A 53 -12.89 13.94 13.50
CA ALA A 53 -13.04 12.93 14.54
C ALA A 53 -13.72 13.48 15.81
N ARG A 54 -13.34 14.68 16.26
CA ARG A 54 -14.01 15.37 17.40
C ARG A 54 -15.47 15.69 17.13
N ALA A 55 -15.85 15.90 15.88
CA ALA A 55 -17.25 16.06 15.46
C ALA A 55 -18.03 14.72 15.36
N GLY A 56 -17.44 13.61 15.81
CA GLY A 56 -18.08 12.29 15.82
C GLY A 56 -18.09 11.58 14.46
N ARG A 57 -17.31 12.07 13.49
CA ARG A 57 -17.21 11.47 12.14
C ARG A 57 -16.13 10.40 12.12
N GLN A 58 -16.38 9.30 11.41
CA GLN A 58 -15.35 8.31 11.14
C GLN A 58 -14.45 8.82 10.02
N VAL A 59 -13.18 9.03 10.31
CA VAL A 59 -12.21 9.57 9.35
C VAL A 59 -11.54 8.43 8.62
N PHE A 60 -11.57 8.51 7.30
CA PHE A 60 -10.92 7.59 6.38
C PHE A 60 -9.83 8.37 5.65
N VAL A 61 -8.64 7.79 5.54
CA VAL A 61 -7.48 8.49 4.97
C VAL A 61 -6.91 7.71 3.80
N GLY A 62 -6.71 8.40 2.68
CA GLY A 62 -6.16 7.86 1.45
C GLY A 62 -5.15 8.81 0.80
N GLN A 63 -4.38 8.30 -0.15
CA GLN A 63 -3.42 9.12 -0.89
C GLN A 63 -4.13 9.93 -1.97
N LEU A 64 -3.77 11.20 -2.08
CA LEU A 64 -4.12 12.03 -3.22
C LEU A 64 -3.07 11.80 -4.30
N MET A 65 -3.48 11.16 -5.40
CA MET A 65 -2.63 10.99 -6.57
C MET A 65 -2.95 12.14 -7.52
N PRO A 66 -1.99 13.03 -7.86
CA PRO A 66 -2.24 14.21 -8.70
C PRO A 66 -2.98 13.87 -10.01
N ASP A 67 -2.52 12.87 -10.75
CA ASP A 67 -3.12 12.48 -12.03
C ASP A 67 -4.58 11.99 -11.89
N GLN A 68 -4.87 11.22 -10.83
CA GLN A 68 -6.24 10.79 -10.55
C GLN A 68 -7.11 11.96 -10.08
N PHE A 69 -6.55 12.87 -9.30
CA PHE A 69 -7.25 14.06 -8.81
C PHE A 69 -7.72 14.92 -9.99
N GLU A 70 -6.83 15.22 -10.92
CA GLU A 70 -7.15 16.00 -12.12
C GLU A 70 -8.12 15.26 -13.05
N THR A 71 -7.88 13.97 -13.32
CA THR A 71 -8.77 13.15 -14.17
C THR A 71 -10.19 13.11 -13.61
N ARG A 72 -10.36 12.99 -12.29
CA ARG A 72 -11.68 13.00 -11.67
C ARG A 72 -12.34 14.38 -11.72
N ALA A 73 -11.58 15.45 -11.53
CA ALA A 73 -12.11 16.81 -11.65
C ALA A 73 -12.62 17.06 -13.08
N ASP A 74 -11.84 16.66 -14.09
CA ASP A 74 -12.19 16.76 -15.51
C ASP A 74 -13.43 15.92 -15.84
N ALA A 75 -13.46 14.65 -15.42
CA ALA A 75 -14.60 13.76 -15.64
C ALA A 75 -15.89 14.28 -15.01
N ALA A 76 -15.78 15.03 -13.90
CA ALA A 76 -16.90 15.66 -13.22
C ALA A 76 -17.23 17.08 -13.74
N GLY A 77 -16.43 17.64 -14.67
CA GLY A 77 -16.57 19.01 -15.16
C GLY A 77 -16.35 20.08 -14.08
N ILE A 78 -15.49 19.79 -13.08
CA ILE A 78 -15.19 20.67 -11.95
C ILE A 78 -13.82 21.33 -12.19
N PRO A 79 -13.65 22.64 -11.91
CA PRO A 79 -12.32 23.26 -11.97
C PRO A 79 -11.34 22.57 -11.02
N ARG A 80 -10.18 22.16 -11.55
CA ARG A 80 -9.14 21.38 -10.83
C ARG A 80 -8.60 22.11 -9.58
N ASP A 81 -8.63 23.43 -9.61
CA ASP A 81 -8.19 24.34 -8.54
C ASP A 81 -9.29 24.74 -7.55
N SER A 82 -10.45 24.08 -7.60
CA SER A 82 -11.57 24.43 -6.72
C SER A 82 -11.68 23.52 -5.48
N PRO A 83 -12.13 24.05 -4.33
CA PRO A 83 -12.40 23.22 -3.14
C PRO A 83 -13.42 22.11 -3.41
N ARG A 84 -14.25 22.27 -4.47
CA ARG A 84 -15.20 21.26 -4.91
C ARG A 84 -14.50 20.04 -5.53
N ALA A 85 -13.40 20.22 -6.25
CA ALA A 85 -12.60 19.10 -6.77
C ALA A 85 -11.99 18.30 -5.62
N LEU A 86 -11.41 18.98 -4.61
CA LEU A 86 -10.89 18.31 -3.42
C LEU A 86 -11.97 17.53 -2.68
N LYS A 87 -13.15 18.13 -2.48
CA LYS A 87 -14.28 17.46 -1.84
C LYS A 87 -14.78 16.25 -2.63
N GLU A 88 -14.75 16.31 -3.96
CA GLU A 88 -15.09 15.19 -4.83
C GLU A 88 -14.12 14.01 -4.66
N TYR A 89 -12.82 14.30 -4.61
CA TYR A 89 -11.80 13.31 -4.37
C TYR A 89 -11.86 12.76 -2.93
N GLU A 90 -12.12 13.59 -1.94
CA GLU A 90 -12.34 13.16 -0.55
C GLU A 90 -13.60 12.30 -0.39
N ARG A 91 -14.65 12.55 -1.20
CA ARG A 91 -15.82 11.66 -1.28
C ARG A 91 -15.43 10.31 -1.86
N PHE A 92 -14.60 10.29 -2.90
CA PHE A 92 -14.06 9.04 -3.42
C PHE A 92 -13.31 8.25 -2.34
N VAL A 93 -12.40 8.91 -1.62
CA VAL A 93 -11.70 8.33 -0.47
C VAL A 93 -12.70 7.78 0.57
N ALA A 94 -13.81 8.47 0.83
CA ALA A 94 -14.83 8.02 1.78
C ALA A 94 -15.65 6.81 1.31
N GLU A 95 -15.93 6.68 0.01
CA GLU A 95 -16.91 5.74 -0.54
C GLU A 95 -16.29 4.47 -1.15
N LEU A 96 -15.27 4.67 -1.97
CA LEU A 96 -14.76 3.68 -2.93
C LEU A 96 -13.25 3.60 -2.95
N GLY A 97 -12.58 4.54 -2.27
CA GLY A 97 -11.15 4.70 -2.37
C GLY A 97 -10.52 3.34 -2.14
N PRO A 98 -9.86 2.74 -3.15
CA PRO A 98 -9.03 1.60 -2.86
C PRO A 98 -8.14 2.09 -1.70
N LEU A 99 -7.80 1.21 -0.76
CA LEU A 99 -6.73 1.50 0.21
C LEU A 99 -7.09 2.43 1.37
N THR A 100 -8.37 2.76 1.53
CA THR A 100 -8.79 3.69 2.59
C THR A 100 -8.99 2.96 3.92
N ARG A 101 -8.05 3.12 4.86
CA ARG A 101 -8.22 2.63 6.24
C ARG A 101 -8.79 3.71 7.16
N PRO A 102 -9.62 3.34 8.15
CA PRO A 102 -10.02 4.26 9.22
C PRO A 102 -8.78 4.80 9.94
N TRP A 103 -8.71 6.11 10.12
CA TRP A 103 -7.70 6.74 10.97
C TRP A 103 -8.08 6.51 12.43
N ALA A 104 -7.15 5.95 13.20
CA ALA A 104 -7.34 5.53 14.59
C ALA A 104 -6.79 6.57 15.59
N GLY A 105 -6.34 7.73 15.11
CA GLY A 105 -5.73 8.77 15.93
C GLY A 105 -4.20 8.75 15.92
N GLU A 106 -3.59 7.91 15.08
CA GLU A 106 -2.15 7.84 14.91
C GLU A 106 -1.55 9.17 14.41
N PRO A 107 -0.28 9.48 14.73
CA PRO A 107 0.41 10.68 14.22
C PRO A 107 0.50 10.70 12.69
N ILE A 108 0.54 11.89 12.09
CA ILE A 108 0.56 12.07 10.63
C ILE A 108 1.75 11.35 9.97
N SER A 109 2.90 11.22 10.63
CA SER A 109 4.06 10.48 10.11
C SER A 109 3.75 9.00 9.86
N GLN A 110 3.04 8.33 10.78
CA GLN A 110 2.65 6.92 10.61
C GLN A 110 1.62 6.75 9.49
N VAL A 111 0.74 7.74 9.32
CA VAL A 111 -0.20 7.78 8.18
C VAL A 111 0.57 7.87 6.87
N LEU A 112 1.56 8.75 6.79
CA LEU A 112 2.39 8.91 5.58
C LEU A 112 3.17 7.65 5.25
N ASP A 113 3.80 7.01 6.25
CA ASP A 113 4.54 5.77 6.04
C ASP A 113 3.62 4.67 5.48
N ARG A 114 2.41 4.55 6.02
CA ARG A 114 1.38 3.62 5.53
C ARG A 114 0.96 3.93 4.10
N LEU A 115 0.65 5.19 3.78
CA LEU A 115 0.23 5.59 2.43
C LEU A 115 1.33 5.33 1.38
N ARG A 116 2.57 5.70 1.71
CA ARG A 116 3.73 5.48 0.82
C ARG A 116 4.04 4.01 0.62
N ALA A 117 3.97 3.20 1.68
CA ALA A 117 4.14 1.75 1.58
C ALA A 117 3.09 1.15 0.65
N HIS A 118 1.87 1.65 0.76
CA HIS A 118 0.77 1.22 -0.06
C HIS A 118 0.99 1.53 -1.57
N VAL A 119 1.29 2.79 -1.93
CA VAL A 119 1.54 3.14 -3.35
C VAL A 119 2.74 2.39 -3.94
N ARG A 120 3.78 2.14 -3.15
CA ARG A 120 4.90 1.27 -3.60
C ARG A 120 4.41 -0.14 -3.91
N ALA A 121 3.54 -0.72 -3.09
CA ALA A 121 2.99 -2.05 -3.32
C ALA A 121 2.12 -2.09 -4.60
N GLU A 122 1.25 -1.10 -4.83
CA GLU A 122 0.46 -1.01 -6.06
C GLU A 122 1.33 -0.81 -7.31
N THR A 123 2.32 0.09 -7.24
CA THR A 123 3.26 0.33 -8.34
C THR A 123 4.07 -0.92 -8.66
N LEU A 124 4.47 -1.67 -7.63
CA LEU A 124 5.13 -2.94 -7.84
C LEU A 124 4.18 -3.96 -8.46
N GLN A 125 2.94 -4.07 -7.97
CA GLN A 125 1.95 -5.01 -8.49
C GLN A 125 1.63 -4.76 -9.97
N SER A 126 1.50 -3.49 -10.38
CA SER A 126 1.22 -3.12 -11.77
C SER A 126 2.35 -3.50 -12.73
N ARG A 127 3.58 -3.67 -12.23
CA ARG A 127 4.74 -4.16 -13.00
C ARG A 127 4.93 -5.67 -12.88
N ALA A 128 4.72 -6.22 -11.70
CA ALA A 128 4.96 -7.63 -11.39
C ALA A 128 3.96 -8.56 -12.08
N ILE A 129 2.67 -8.21 -12.13
CA ILE A 129 1.67 -9.06 -12.80
C ILE A 129 1.95 -9.20 -14.31
N PRO A 130 2.18 -8.11 -15.07
CA PRO A 130 2.61 -8.24 -16.47
C PRO A 130 3.93 -8.98 -16.63
N ALA A 131 4.90 -8.77 -15.74
CA ALA A 131 6.18 -9.49 -15.78
C ALA A 131 6.01 -11.00 -15.58
N LEU A 132 5.10 -11.42 -14.68
CA LEU A 132 4.77 -12.83 -14.48
C LEU A 132 4.12 -13.43 -15.75
N SER A 133 3.19 -12.71 -16.37
CA SER A 133 2.58 -13.12 -17.64
C SER A 133 3.64 -13.27 -18.73
N ALA A 134 4.50 -12.26 -18.90
CA ALA A 134 5.56 -12.28 -19.91
C ALA A 134 6.58 -13.40 -19.68
N ALA A 135 6.86 -13.75 -18.41
CA ALA A 135 7.71 -14.90 -18.08
C ALA A 135 7.04 -16.23 -18.44
N ALA A 136 5.73 -16.37 -18.20
CA ALA A 136 4.97 -17.56 -18.53
C ALA A 136 4.80 -17.77 -20.05
N ASP A 137 4.64 -16.68 -20.81
CA ASP A 137 4.49 -16.69 -22.27
C ASP A 137 5.72 -17.26 -23.02
N LEU A 138 6.84 -17.47 -22.33
CA LEU A 138 8.04 -18.14 -22.86
C LEU A 138 7.89 -19.67 -22.94
N HIS A 139 6.81 -20.24 -22.42
CA HIS A 139 6.57 -21.68 -22.32
C HIS A 139 5.37 -22.14 -23.16
N GLU A 140 5.30 -23.43 -23.52
CA GLU A 140 4.23 -23.98 -24.37
C GLU A 140 2.83 -23.92 -23.74
N HIS A 141 2.75 -23.95 -22.40
CA HIS A 141 1.51 -23.90 -21.62
C HIS A 141 1.57 -22.80 -20.55
N PRO A 142 1.44 -21.50 -20.92
CA PRO A 142 1.68 -20.38 -20.03
C PRO A 142 0.85 -20.43 -18.74
N ASP A 143 -0.45 -20.71 -18.83
CA ASP A 143 -1.35 -20.72 -17.68
C ASP A 143 -0.99 -21.81 -16.64
N GLU A 144 -0.69 -23.02 -17.11
CA GLU A 144 -0.34 -24.15 -16.23
C GLU A 144 1.01 -23.93 -15.56
N VAL A 145 1.96 -23.38 -16.30
CA VAL A 145 3.33 -23.10 -15.83
C VAL A 145 3.31 -21.95 -14.81
N ALA A 146 2.53 -20.89 -15.06
CA ALA A 146 2.33 -19.80 -14.09
C ALA A 146 1.72 -20.30 -12.78
N GLN A 147 0.67 -21.12 -12.84
CA GLN A 147 0.04 -21.69 -11.65
C GLN A 147 1.01 -22.58 -10.86
N ARG A 148 1.78 -23.43 -11.54
CA ARG A 148 2.77 -24.29 -10.90
C ARG A 148 3.89 -23.49 -10.24
N ALA A 149 4.42 -22.47 -10.91
CA ALA A 149 5.45 -21.61 -10.36
C ALA A 149 4.96 -20.82 -9.14
N MET A 150 3.73 -20.31 -9.17
CA MET A 150 3.12 -19.66 -8.00
C MET A 150 2.97 -20.63 -6.81
N ALA A 151 2.55 -21.87 -7.04
CA ALA A 151 2.45 -22.87 -5.99
C ALA A 151 3.82 -23.24 -5.40
N GLN A 152 4.83 -23.40 -6.24
CA GLN A 152 6.20 -23.68 -5.81
C GLN A 152 6.80 -22.50 -5.04
N ALA A 153 6.61 -21.27 -5.53
CA ALA A 153 7.05 -20.04 -4.88
C ALA A 153 6.40 -19.87 -3.50
N ALA A 154 5.11 -20.22 -3.34
CA ALA A 154 4.46 -20.23 -2.03
C ALA A 154 5.10 -21.23 -1.07
N HIS A 155 5.49 -22.40 -1.54
CA HIS A 155 6.21 -23.37 -0.70
C HIS A 155 7.59 -22.85 -0.28
N VAL A 156 8.37 -22.32 -1.23
CA VAL A 156 9.68 -21.71 -0.96
C VAL A 156 9.58 -20.56 0.04
N LEU A 157 8.56 -19.70 -0.09
CA LEU A 157 8.32 -18.61 0.87
C LEU A 157 8.11 -19.15 2.29
N MET A 158 7.30 -20.22 2.44
CA MET A 158 7.05 -20.84 3.73
C MET A 158 8.31 -21.47 4.32
N GLU A 159 9.12 -22.17 3.53
CA GLU A 159 10.40 -22.73 3.98
C GLU A 159 11.37 -21.66 4.49
N ILE A 160 11.49 -20.53 3.75
CA ILE A 160 12.31 -19.40 4.16
C ILE A 160 11.77 -18.77 5.45
N ALA A 161 10.45 -18.59 5.53
CA ALA A 161 9.80 -18.01 6.70
C ALA A 161 9.96 -18.86 7.96
N GLU A 162 9.89 -20.18 7.82
CA GLU A 162 10.11 -21.13 8.91
C GLU A 162 11.59 -21.19 9.35
N GLY A 163 12.52 -21.12 8.39
CA GLY A 163 13.96 -21.13 8.65
C GLY A 163 14.45 -19.95 9.50
N GLY A 164 13.67 -18.86 9.59
CA GLY A 164 14.00 -17.67 10.39
C GLY A 164 13.98 -17.88 11.91
N GLY A 165 13.29 -18.91 12.42
CA GLY A 165 13.08 -19.12 13.85
C GLY A 165 11.97 -18.23 14.43
N ASP A 166 11.85 -18.15 15.75
CA ASP A 166 10.85 -17.28 16.40
C ASP A 166 11.38 -15.84 16.50
N GLY A 167 10.55 -14.86 16.17
CA GLY A 167 10.95 -13.45 16.20
C GLY A 167 10.26 -12.57 15.16
N GLN A 168 10.89 -11.42 14.93
CA GLN A 168 10.49 -10.45 13.93
C GLN A 168 11.45 -10.53 12.75
N HIS A 169 10.91 -10.57 11.53
CA HIS A 169 11.67 -10.86 10.34
C HIS A 169 11.30 -9.88 9.21
N GLU A 170 12.28 -9.62 8.34
CA GLU A 170 12.09 -8.87 7.11
C GLU A 170 12.72 -9.69 5.98
N LEU A 171 11.89 -10.15 5.06
CA LEU A 171 12.31 -10.87 3.85
C LEU A 171 12.42 -9.89 2.70
N HIS A 172 13.64 -9.64 2.23
CA HIS A 172 13.90 -8.82 1.05
C HIS A 172 14.03 -9.72 -0.18
N ILE A 173 13.27 -9.43 -1.23
CA ILE A 173 13.27 -10.15 -2.50
C ILE A 173 13.62 -9.15 -3.59
N HIS A 174 14.64 -9.46 -4.38
CA HIS A 174 15.06 -8.70 -5.56
C HIS A 174 15.12 -9.62 -6.77
N VAL A 175 14.55 -9.15 -7.88
CA VAL A 175 14.54 -9.85 -9.17
C VAL A 175 14.92 -8.86 -10.26
N THR A 176 15.96 -9.19 -11.02
CA THR A 176 16.36 -8.39 -12.18
C THR A 176 15.37 -8.57 -13.32
N HIS A 177 14.86 -7.46 -13.86
CA HIS A 177 13.89 -7.46 -14.95
C HIS A 177 14.28 -6.43 -16.05
N PRO A 178 14.03 -6.71 -17.34
CA PRO A 178 14.41 -5.81 -18.44
C PRO A 178 13.90 -4.37 -18.29
N ASP A 179 12.67 -4.21 -17.80
CA ASP A 179 12.03 -2.90 -17.58
C ASP A 179 12.35 -2.29 -16.20
N GLY A 180 13.49 -2.68 -15.62
CA GLY A 180 13.97 -2.26 -14.30
C GLY A 180 13.64 -3.27 -13.20
N ASP A 181 14.45 -3.27 -12.14
CA ASP A 181 14.36 -4.26 -11.07
C ASP A 181 13.00 -4.26 -10.33
N LEU A 182 12.65 -5.45 -9.83
CA LEU A 182 11.48 -5.69 -8.98
C LEU A 182 11.97 -6.02 -7.57
N GLU A 183 11.61 -5.17 -6.62
CA GLU A 183 12.06 -5.27 -5.23
C GLU A 183 10.88 -5.22 -4.26
N TYR A 184 10.87 -6.14 -3.29
CA TYR A 184 9.85 -6.18 -2.25
C TYR A 184 10.45 -6.56 -0.90
N THR A 185 10.00 -5.89 0.16
CA THR A 185 10.31 -6.27 1.54
C THR A 185 9.04 -6.71 2.24
N LEU A 186 8.99 -7.99 2.62
CA LEU A 186 7.90 -8.58 3.39
C LEU A 186 8.28 -8.66 4.87
N PRO A 187 7.74 -7.78 5.73
CA PRO A 187 7.82 -7.98 7.16
C PRO A 187 6.94 -9.16 7.58
N TYR A 188 7.41 -9.99 8.51
CA TYR A 188 6.59 -11.02 9.14
C TYR A 188 7.08 -11.32 10.57
N SER A 189 6.20 -11.88 11.39
CA SER A 189 6.55 -12.37 12.72
C SER A 189 6.29 -13.87 12.81
N ARG A 190 7.12 -14.58 13.57
CA ARG A 190 6.91 -16.00 13.88
C ARG A 190 6.90 -16.24 15.38
N CYS A 191 5.92 -17.01 15.85
CA CYS A 191 5.82 -17.49 17.23
C CYS A 191 5.36 -18.95 17.22
N GLY A 192 6.29 -19.87 17.45
CA GLY A 192 6.05 -21.29 17.32
C GLY A 192 5.63 -21.66 15.89
N LYS A 193 4.41 -22.18 15.73
CA LYS A 193 3.84 -22.55 14.42
C LYS A 193 3.08 -21.42 13.73
N VAL A 194 2.95 -20.27 14.38
CA VAL A 194 2.17 -19.15 13.86
C VAL A 194 3.10 -18.20 13.11
N LEU A 195 2.80 -17.99 11.83
CA LEU A 195 3.35 -16.92 11.01
C LEU A 195 2.30 -15.81 10.87
N ALA A 196 2.72 -14.57 11.06
CA ALA A 196 1.88 -13.40 10.95
C ALA A 196 2.48 -12.39 9.97
N PHE A 197 1.72 -12.04 8.95
CA PHE A 197 2.04 -10.96 8.02
C PHE A 197 1.22 -9.72 8.42
N PRO A 198 1.85 -8.55 8.64
CA PRO A 198 1.15 -7.36 9.13
C PRO A 198 0.29 -6.69 8.05
N ASP A 199 0.62 -6.93 6.77
CA ASP A 199 -0.09 -6.41 5.62
C ASP A 199 -0.91 -7.51 4.96
N ASP A 200 -2.20 -7.28 4.81
CA ASP A 200 -3.13 -8.19 4.15
C ASP A 200 -2.70 -8.39 2.68
N GLY A 201 -2.30 -9.61 2.33
CA GLY A 201 -1.85 -9.99 0.99
C GLY A 201 -0.39 -9.67 0.66
N GLY A 202 0.45 -9.25 1.62
CA GLY A 202 1.86 -8.99 1.36
C GLY A 202 2.64 -10.24 0.92
N GLU A 203 2.28 -11.40 1.46
CA GLU A 203 2.79 -12.71 1.07
C GLU A 203 2.51 -13.03 -0.41
N HIS A 204 1.40 -12.55 -0.96
CA HIS A 204 1.06 -12.78 -2.37
C HIS A 204 2.07 -12.09 -3.30
N MET A 205 2.50 -10.88 -2.95
CA MET A 205 3.52 -10.16 -3.71
C MET A 205 4.87 -10.87 -3.68
N ALA A 206 5.27 -11.37 -2.51
CA ALA A 206 6.48 -12.18 -2.38
C ALA A 206 6.43 -13.45 -3.25
N VAL A 207 5.29 -14.14 -3.29
CA VAL A 207 5.09 -15.30 -4.17
C VAL A 207 5.20 -14.92 -5.64
N ILE A 208 4.61 -13.81 -6.08
CA ILE A 208 4.70 -13.34 -7.48
C ILE A 208 6.17 -13.11 -7.88
N LEU A 209 6.95 -12.38 -7.07
CA LEU A 209 8.36 -12.10 -7.39
C LEU A 209 9.19 -13.39 -7.46
N LEU A 210 9.02 -14.31 -6.51
CA LEU A 210 9.69 -15.62 -6.52
C LEU A 210 9.30 -16.46 -7.75
N ALA A 211 8.03 -16.42 -8.16
CA ALA A 211 7.56 -17.12 -9.36
C ALA A 211 8.18 -16.52 -10.64
N ILE A 212 8.26 -15.19 -10.76
CA ILE A 212 8.94 -14.52 -11.89
C ILE A 212 10.40 -14.95 -11.98
N ALA A 213 11.12 -14.92 -10.85
CA ALA A 213 12.52 -15.31 -10.79
C ALA A 213 12.72 -16.76 -11.28
N SER A 214 11.84 -17.66 -10.84
CA SER A 214 11.88 -19.08 -11.24
C SER A 214 11.52 -19.30 -12.72
N LEU A 215 10.52 -18.61 -13.25
CA LEU A 215 9.99 -18.86 -14.60
C LEU A 215 10.87 -18.34 -15.72
N ALA A 216 11.46 -17.17 -15.52
CA ALA A 216 12.29 -16.50 -16.51
C ALA A 216 13.80 -16.66 -16.23
N GLU A 217 14.16 -17.58 -15.31
CA GLU A 217 15.54 -17.83 -14.86
C GLU A 217 16.30 -16.53 -14.58
N ARG A 218 15.62 -15.57 -13.95
CA ARG A 218 16.16 -14.22 -13.77
C ARG A 218 17.15 -14.20 -12.62
N PRO A 219 18.30 -13.53 -12.76
CA PRO A 219 19.16 -13.22 -11.63
C PRO A 219 18.36 -12.47 -10.56
N GLY A 220 18.62 -12.80 -9.30
CA GLY A 220 17.96 -12.19 -8.16
C GLY A 220 18.60 -12.66 -6.87
N HIS A 221 18.17 -12.07 -5.76
CA HIS A 221 18.61 -12.50 -4.45
C HIS A 221 17.49 -12.35 -3.43
N VAL A 222 17.54 -13.23 -2.42
CA VAL A 222 16.62 -13.22 -1.29
C VAL A 222 17.44 -13.10 -0.02
N THR A 223 17.12 -12.11 0.80
CA THR A 223 17.81 -11.84 2.06
C THR A 223 16.81 -11.86 3.19
N LEU A 224 17.06 -12.68 4.21
CA LEU A 224 16.27 -12.70 5.43
C LEU A 224 17.01 -11.96 6.54
N ARG A 225 16.41 -10.87 7.04
CA ARG A 225 16.88 -10.19 8.25
C ARG A 225 16.01 -10.59 9.43
N SER A 226 16.63 -11.18 10.45
CA SER A 226 15.92 -11.66 11.64
C SER A 226 16.29 -10.85 12.88
N ARG A 227 15.29 -10.53 13.68
CA ARG A 227 15.39 -10.07 15.07
C ARG A 227 14.75 -11.15 15.94
N PRO A 228 15.53 -12.15 16.36
CA PRO A 228 14.99 -13.25 17.15
C PRO A 228 14.39 -12.73 18.45
N GLN A 229 13.26 -13.28 18.84
CA GLN A 229 12.73 -13.02 20.18
C GLN A 229 13.63 -13.77 21.17
N PRO A 230 14.14 -13.12 22.24
CA PRO A 230 14.88 -13.86 23.26
C PRO A 230 13.94 -14.90 23.84
N THR A 231 14.29 -16.18 23.64
CA THR A 231 13.65 -17.30 24.32
C THR A 231 13.97 -17.18 25.81
N PHE A 232 13.07 -16.58 26.59
CA PHE A 232 13.05 -16.81 28.02
C PHE A 232 12.64 -18.27 28.21
N PHE A 233 13.63 -19.16 28.36
CA PHE A 233 13.40 -20.50 28.86
C PHE A 233 12.92 -20.40 30.32
N PRO A 234 11.86 -21.12 30.72
CA PRO A 234 11.55 -21.33 32.13
C PRO A 234 12.62 -22.20 32.82
#